data_AF-A0A453C5A3-F1
#
_entry.id   AF-A0A453C5A3-F1
#
_cell.length_a   1.000
_cell.length_b   1.000
_cell.length_c   1.000
_cell.angle_alpha   90.00
_cell.angle_beta   90.00
_cell.angle_gamma   90.00
#
_symmetry.space_group_name_H-M   'P 1'
#
loop_
_entity.id
_entity.type
_entity.pdbx_description
1 polymer ?
#
loop_
_entity_poly.entity_id
_entity_poly.type
_entity_poly.pdbx_seq_one_letter_code
_entity_poly.pdbx_strand_id
1 'polypeptide(L)'
;KDACRELMSSKLFMKLLEAVLKTGNRMNVGTARGGAMAFKLDTLLKLADVKGADGKTTLLHFVVQEMTRSQKSPTRAAEGTDIGTGLAAELTNVKKTATVDLDVLTTSVSSLSQGISRIKELVGSGLSGDERNGRFVAFMAPFVSHAEEVIRELEDGERRVLGHVRDITEYYHGDVGKDEASPLRIFVIVRDFLGMLERVCKEVRGVKNFHAWNPVPNNV
;
A
#
# COMPACT_ATOMS: atom_id res chain seq x y z
N LYS A 1 -8.52 -5.15 1.80
CA LYS A 1 -8.57 -5.38 3.27
C LYS A 1 -7.19 -5.72 3.85
N ASP A 2 -6.53 -6.79 3.39
CA ASP A 2 -5.26 -7.22 3.99
C ASP A 2 -4.13 -6.19 3.83
N ALA A 3 -4.02 -5.54 2.66
CA ALA A 3 -3.06 -4.45 2.46
C ALA A 3 -3.24 -3.28 3.44
N CYS A 4 -4.48 -2.91 3.75
CA CYS A 4 -4.76 -1.88 4.76
C CYS A 4 -4.28 -2.35 6.15
N ARG A 5 -4.55 -3.61 6.51
CA ARG A 5 -4.09 -4.19 7.79
C ARG A 5 -2.57 -4.25 7.87
N GLU A 6 -1.89 -4.66 6.80
CA GLU A 6 -0.43 -4.67 6.71
C GLU A 6 0.15 -3.29 7.00
N LEU A 7 -0.33 -2.25 6.30
CA LEU A 7 0.12 -0.88 6.53
C LEU A 7 -0.14 -0.38 7.96
N MET A 8 -1.25 -0.74 8.59
CA MET A 8 -1.57 -0.30 9.96
C MET A 8 -0.77 -1.05 11.03
N SER A 9 -0.46 -2.33 10.79
CA SER A 9 0.12 -3.22 11.79
C SER A 9 1.64 -3.42 11.66
N SER A 10 2.22 -3.05 10.52
CA SER A 10 3.64 -3.22 10.25
C SER A 10 4.49 -2.33 11.17
N LYS A 11 5.11 -2.98 12.17
CA LYS A 11 6.03 -2.32 13.09
C LYS A 11 7.28 -1.82 12.37
N LEU A 12 7.73 -2.55 11.34
CA LEU A 12 8.91 -2.17 10.59
C LEU A 12 8.63 -0.94 9.72
N PHE A 13 7.42 -0.83 9.15
CA PHE A 13 7.02 0.34 8.37
C PHE A 13 6.92 1.59 9.26
N MET A 14 6.32 1.48 10.45
CA MET A 14 6.28 2.59 11.40
C MET A 14 7.68 3.05 11.83
N LYS A 15 8.59 2.12 12.13
CA LYS A 15 9.99 2.45 12.45
C LYS A 15 10.71 3.15 11.31
N LEU A 16 10.42 2.76 10.07
CA LEU A 16 10.96 3.42 8.89
C LEU A 16 10.46 4.86 8.79
N LEU A 17 9.15 5.09 8.93
CA LEU A 17 8.59 6.45 8.90
C LEU A 17 9.18 7.32 10.01
N GLU A 18 9.35 6.77 11.21
CA GLU A 18 10.00 7.46 12.33
C GLU A 18 11.47 7.80 12.00
N ALA A 19 12.22 6.87 11.41
CA ALA A 19 13.60 7.12 11.00
C ALA A 19 13.68 8.25 9.95
N VAL A 20 12.81 8.23 8.94
CA VAL A 20 12.71 9.28 7.92
C VAL A 20 12.41 10.64 8.57
N LEU A 21 11.44 10.69 9.50
CA LEU A 21 11.07 11.93 10.20
C LEU A 21 12.24 12.47 11.04
N LYS A 22 12.91 11.60 11.82
CA LYS A 22 14.07 11.99 12.65
C LYS A 22 15.22 12.49 11.80
N THR A 23 15.55 11.79 10.71
CA THR A 23 16.60 12.21 9.79
C THR A 23 16.23 13.54 9.14
N GLY A 24 15.00 13.70 8.65
CA GLY A 24 14.51 14.95 8.07
C GLY A 24 14.62 16.13 9.05
N ASN A 25 14.19 15.94 10.29
CA ASN A 25 14.30 16.96 11.34
C ASN A 25 15.74 17.31 11.67
N ARG A 26 16.63 16.31 11.77
CA ARG A 26 18.06 16.50 12.03
C ARG A 26 18.73 17.31 10.92
N MET A 27 18.36 17.08 9.66
CA MET A 27 18.92 17.79 8.51
C MET A 27 18.38 19.22 8.35
N ASN A 28 17.17 19.48 8.83
CA ASN A 28 16.51 20.77 8.68
C ASN A 28 16.57 21.64 9.97
N VAL A 29 17.45 21.31 10.92
CA VAL A 29 17.66 22.11 12.14
C VAL A 29 18.00 23.56 11.76
N GLY A 30 17.33 24.52 12.40
CA GLY A 30 17.52 25.95 12.14
C GLY A 30 16.81 26.48 10.89
N THR A 31 16.02 25.64 10.20
CA THR A 31 15.18 26.06 9.06
C THR A 31 13.70 25.96 9.42
N ALA A 32 12.84 26.58 8.62
CA ALA A 32 11.38 26.46 8.75
C ALA A 32 10.84 25.02 8.55
N ARG A 33 11.68 24.10 8.06
CA ARG A 33 11.33 22.68 7.85
C ARG A 33 11.77 21.76 8.99
N GLY A 34 12.49 22.30 9.99
CA GLY A 34 12.92 21.54 11.17
C GLY A 34 11.79 21.41 12.21
N GLY A 35 11.87 20.39 13.07
CA GLY A 35 10.90 20.17 14.14
C GLY A 35 9.51 19.75 13.66
N ALA A 36 9.43 19.17 12.46
CA ALA A 36 8.18 18.62 11.94
C ALA A 36 7.67 17.46 12.81
N MET A 37 6.35 17.39 12.99
CA MET A 37 5.68 16.30 13.71
C MET A 37 5.27 15.14 12.80
N ALA A 38 5.11 15.43 11.51
CA ALA A 38 4.73 14.47 10.48
C ALA A 38 5.23 14.96 9.10
N PHE A 39 5.15 14.09 8.10
CA PHE A 39 5.44 14.43 6.72
C PHE A 39 4.41 13.74 5.79
N LYS A 40 4.16 14.34 4.62
CA LYS A 40 3.29 13.72 3.60
C LYS A 40 3.96 12.48 3.04
N LEU A 41 3.20 11.40 2.87
CA LEU A 41 3.75 10.10 2.43
C LEU A 41 4.51 10.17 1.10
N ASP A 42 4.13 11.05 0.15
CA ASP A 42 4.87 11.28 -1.10
C ASP A 42 6.33 11.67 -0.90
N THR A 43 6.69 12.20 0.27
CA THR A 43 8.08 12.54 0.61
C THR A 43 8.98 11.31 0.54
N LEU A 44 8.45 10.11 0.81
CA LEU A 44 9.18 8.85 0.65
C LEU A 44 9.75 8.69 -0.76
N LEU A 45 8.98 9.09 -1.79
CA LEU A 45 9.40 8.97 -3.19
C LEU A 45 10.59 9.87 -3.53
N LYS A 46 10.81 10.94 -2.75
CA LYS A 46 11.86 11.94 -3.00
C LYS A 46 13.18 11.60 -2.30
N LEU A 47 13.20 10.64 -1.38
CA LEU A 47 14.40 10.34 -0.57
C LEU A 47 15.56 9.80 -1.41
N ALA A 48 15.27 9.16 -2.54
CA ALA A 48 16.27 8.67 -3.47
C ALA A 48 16.89 9.80 -4.33
N ASP A 49 16.22 10.94 -4.44
CA ASP A 49 16.68 12.06 -5.29
C ASP A 49 17.53 13.08 -4.52
N VAL A 50 17.38 13.14 -3.20
CA VAL A 50 18.18 14.03 -2.34
C VAL A 50 19.57 13.43 -2.15
N LYS A 51 20.56 13.98 -2.84
CA LYS A 51 21.96 13.51 -2.81
C LYS A 51 22.83 14.35 -1.88
N GLY A 52 23.82 13.70 -1.28
CA GLY A 52 24.89 14.35 -0.54
C GLY A 52 25.95 15.00 -1.44
N ALA A 53 26.98 15.57 -0.82
CA ALA A 53 28.06 16.28 -1.53
C ALA A 53 28.86 15.39 -2.51
N ASP A 54 28.84 14.07 -2.31
CA ASP A 54 29.50 13.10 -3.21
C ASP A 54 28.71 12.85 -4.51
N GLY A 55 27.48 13.38 -4.63
CA GLY A 55 26.58 13.17 -5.77
C GLY A 55 26.11 11.71 -5.94
N LYS A 56 26.45 10.82 -5.01
CA LYS A 56 26.23 9.37 -5.09
C LYS A 56 25.35 8.87 -3.95
N THR A 57 25.67 9.25 -2.71
CA THR A 57 24.94 8.82 -1.53
C THR A 57 23.66 9.64 -1.39
N THR A 58 22.52 8.96 -1.36
CA THR A 58 21.21 9.60 -1.23
C THR A 58 20.75 9.63 0.23
N LEU A 59 19.74 10.43 0.55
CA LEU A 59 19.13 10.45 1.86
C LEU A 59 18.56 9.07 2.26
N LEU A 60 18.01 8.34 1.29
CA LEU A 60 17.54 6.98 1.52
C LEU A 60 18.67 6.03 1.96
N HIS A 61 19.89 6.17 1.43
CA HIS A 61 21.06 5.41 1.89
C HIS A 61 21.33 5.64 3.37
N PHE A 62 21.30 6.90 3.80
CA PHE A 62 21.54 7.27 5.19
C PHE A 62 20.48 6.67 6.11
N VAL A 63 19.19 6.77 5.75
CA VAL A 63 18.07 6.17 6.52
C VAL A 63 18.26 4.66 6.67
N VAL A 64 18.59 3.95 5.59
CA VAL A 64 18.85 2.50 5.62
C VAL A 64 20.01 2.14 6.55
N GLN A 65 21.12 2.89 6.46
CA GLN A 65 22.28 2.67 7.31
C GLN A 65 21.93 2.89 8.79
N GLU A 66 21.21 3.96 9.09
CA GLU A 66 20.85 4.32 10.47
C GLU A 66 19.92 3.29 11.09
N MET A 67 18.87 2.88 10.38
CA MET A 67 17.99 1.82 10.85
C MET A 67 18.73 0.49 11.07
N THR A 68 19.71 0.17 10.20
CA THR A 68 20.55 -1.02 10.37
C THR A 68 21.43 -0.91 11.62
N ARG A 69 21.93 0.29 11.96
CA ARG A 69 22.71 0.52 13.19
C ARG A 69 21.83 0.38 14.44
N SER A 70 20.63 0.96 14.43
CA SER A 70 19.71 0.91 15.57
C SER A 70 19.17 -0.49 15.87
N GLN A 71 19.17 -1.41 14.90
CA GLN A 71 18.77 -2.81 15.11
C GLN A 71 19.85 -3.69 15.76
N LYS A 72 21.12 -3.25 15.77
CA LYS A 72 22.25 -3.98 16.38
C LYS A 72 22.29 -3.80 17.90
N SER A 73 21.26 -4.25 18.60
CA SER A 73 21.36 -4.58 20.03
C SER A 73 22.19 -5.87 20.19
N PRO A 74 23.14 -5.96 21.15
CA PRO A 74 24.04 -7.12 21.32
C PRO A 74 23.32 -8.48 21.46
N THR A 75 22.04 -8.48 21.79
CA THR A 75 21.21 -9.66 22.03
C THR A 75 20.52 -10.23 20.79
N ARG A 76 20.62 -9.61 19.60
CA ARG A 76 19.88 -10.04 18.38
C ARG A 76 20.76 -10.23 17.14
N ALA A 77 22.06 -10.47 17.34
CA ALA A 77 23.04 -10.55 16.26
C ALA A 77 22.90 -11.77 15.31
N ALA A 78 21.93 -12.66 15.51
CA ALA A 78 21.82 -13.91 14.75
C ALA A 78 20.79 -13.90 13.60
N GLU A 79 19.87 -12.93 13.52
CA GLU A 79 18.85 -12.90 12.45
C GLU A 79 18.66 -11.46 11.95
N GLY A 80 19.70 -10.92 11.31
CA GLY A 80 19.62 -9.61 10.65
C GLY A 80 18.85 -9.70 9.34
N THR A 81 17.52 -9.85 9.39
CA THR A 81 16.68 -9.70 8.20
C THR A 81 16.89 -8.29 7.65
N ASP A 82 17.42 -8.19 6.44
CA ASP A 82 17.62 -6.91 5.76
C ASP A 82 16.32 -6.11 5.77
N ILE A 83 16.36 -4.83 6.16
CA ILE A 83 15.15 -4.01 6.33
C ILE A 83 14.32 -3.99 5.05
N GLY A 84 14.97 -3.97 3.89
CA GLY A 84 14.33 -4.09 2.59
C GLY A 84 13.54 -5.40 2.44
N THR A 85 14.17 -6.55 2.70
CA THR A 85 13.49 -7.85 2.58
C THR A 85 12.42 -8.07 3.66
N GLY A 86 12.65 -7.59 4.88
CA GLY A 86 11.68 -7.63 5.98
C GLY A 86 10.41 -6.84 5.66
N LEU A 87 10.56 -5.59 5.20
CA LEU A 87 9.41 -4.76 4.80
C LEU A 87 8.68 -5.33 3.59
N ALA A 88 9.44 -5.81 2.61
CA ALA A 88 8.87 -6.42 1.41
C ALA A 88 8.04 -7.66 1.72
N ALA A 89 8.37 -8.39 2.80
CA ALA A 89 7.61 -9.52 3.30
C ALA A 89 6.35 -9.08 4.08
N GLU A 90 6.49 -8.11 4.99
CA GLU A 90 5.36 -7.58 5.79
C GLU A 90 4.28 -6.88 4.93
N LEU A 91 4.67 -6.30 3.79
CA LEU A 91 3.80 -5.48 2.93
C LEU A 91 3.52 -6.14 1.57
N THR A 92 3.34 -7.46 1.56
CA THR A 92 3.15 -8.22 0.32
C THR A 92 1.83 -7.86 -0.38
N ASN A 93 0.73 -7.72 0.36
CA ASN A 93 -0.57 -7.38 -0.23
C ASN A 93 -0.65 -5.91 -0.64
N VAL A 94 0.14 -5.01 -0.03
CA VAL A 94 0.29 -3.63 -0.50
C VAL A 94 0.75 -3.58 -1.96
N LYS A 95 1.81 -4.32 -2.30
CA LYS A 95 2.35 -4.38 -3.67
C LYS A 95 1.31 -4.90 -4.67
N LYS A 96 0.55 -5.94 -4.29
CA LYS A 96 -0.53 -6.51 -5.12
C LYS A 96 -1.71 -5.55 -5.28
N THR A 97 -2.09 -4.86 -4.20
CA THR A 97 -3.23 -3.93 -4.22
C THR A 97 -2.94 -2.73 -5.09
N ALA A 98 -1.69 -2.27 -5.14
CA ALA A 98 -1.25 -1.18 -6.01
C ALA A 98 -1.35 -1.48 -7.52
N THR A 99 -1.67 -2.70 -7.93
CA THR A 99 -1.90 -3.08 -9.33
C THR A 99 -3.37 -3.39 -9.63
N VAL A 100 -4.26 -3.24 -8.65
CA VAL A 100 -5.70 -3.45 -8.83
C VAL A 100 -6.28 -2.26 -9.59
N ASP A 101 -7.09 -2.54 -10.61
CA ASP A 101 -7.91 -1.54 -11.26
C ASP A 101 -9.25 -1.44 -10.50
N LEU A 102 -9.37 -0.39 -9.69
CA LEU A 102 -10.54 -0.17 -8.86
C LEU A 102 -11.75 0.29 -9.66
N ASP A 103 -11.54 0.98 -10.78
CA ASP A 103 -12.62 1.46 -11.65
C ASP A 103 -13.26 0.28 -12.38
N VAL A 104 -12.45 -0.68 -12.82
CA VAL A 104 -12.95 -1.94 -13.39
C VAL A 104 -13.73 -2.73 -12.35
N LEU A 105 -13.24 -2.83 -11.11
CA LEU A 105 -13.95 -3.52 -10.03
C LEU A 105 -15.32 -2.88 -9.78
N THR A 106 -15.34 -1.57 -9.55
CA THR A 106 -16.57 -0.82 -9.24
C THR A 106 -17.58 -0.86 -10.38
N THR A 107 -17.12 -0.71 -11.62
CA THR A 107 -17.95 -0.81 -12.83
C THR A 107 -18.51 -2.22 -13.00
N SER A 108 -17.73 -3.26 -12.70
CA SER A 108 -18.18 -4.66 -12.79
C SER A 108 -19.30 -4.95 -11.78
N VAL A 109 -19.14 -4.52 -10.52
CA VAL A 109 -20.17 -4.69 -9.47
C VAL A 109 -21.44 -3.95 -9.86
N SER A 110 -21.34 -2.69 -10.30
CA SER A 110 -22.48 -1.91 -10.77
C SER A 110 -23.19 -2.56 -11.96
N SER A 111 -22.42 -3.11 -12.91
CA SER A 111 -22.98 -3.78 -14.10
C SER A 111 -23.75 -5.05 -13.74
N LEU A 112 -23.26 -5.85 -12.78
CA LEU A 112 -23.97 -7.02 -12.27
C LEU A 112 -25.30 -6.63 -11.59
N SER A 113 -25.25 -5.59 -10.75
CA SER A 113 -26.43 -5.05 -10.06
C SER A 113 -27.49 -4.53 -11.02
N GLN A 114 -27.08 -3.81 -12.07
CA GLN A 114 -27.99 -3.37 -13.13
C GLN A 114 -28.54 -4.55 -13.94
N GLY A 115 -27.70 -5.54 -14.26
CA GLY A 115 -28.09 -6.74 -14.99
C GLY A 115 -29.18 -7.53 -14.27
N ILE A 116 -29.01 -7.78 -12.97
CA ILE A 116 -30.02 -8.52 -12.19
C ILE A 116 -31.31 -7.72 -12.02
N SER A 117 -31.21 -6.39 -11.86
CA SER A 117 -32.38 -5.51 -11.79
C SER A 117 -33.23 -5.59 -13.06
N ARG A 118 -32.60 -5.57 -14.24
CA ARG A 118 -33.29 -5.74 -15.53
C ARG A 118 -33.95 -7.11 -15.66
N ILE A 119 -33.27 -8.19 -15.24
CA ILE A 119 -33.86 -9.55 -15.27
C ILE A 119 -35.08 -9.61 -14.34
N LYS A 120 -35.00 -8.99 -13.16
CA LYS A 120 -36.12 -8.92 -12.21
C LYS A 120 -37.32 -8.18 -12.77
N GLU A 121 -37.11 -7.05 -13.45
CA GLU A 121 -38.18 -6.30 -14.13
C GLU A 121 -38.83 -7.11 -15.26
N LEU A 122 -38.02 -7.79 -16.08
CA LEU A 122 -38.51 -8.65 -17.15
C LEU A 122 -39.37 -9.81 -16.62
N VAL A 123 -38.93 -10.45 -15.54
CA VAL A 123 -39.62 -11.57 -14.89
C VAL A 123 -40.86 -11.10 -14.10
N GLY A 124 -40.81 -9.91 -13.48
CA GLY A 124 -41.86 -9.38 -12.61
C GLY A 124 -43.01 -8.69 -13.34
N SER A 125 -42.73 -7.96 -14.43
CA SER A 125 -43.76 -7.23 -15.19
C SER A 125 -43.79 -7.59 -16.67
N GLY A 126 -42.64 -7.87 -17.29
CA GLY A 126 -42.52 -8.03 -18.75
C GLY A 126 -43.17 -9.29 -19.34
N LEU A 127 -43.47 -10.29 -18.50
CA LEU A 127 -43.93 -11.61 -18.94
C LEU A 127 -45.34 -11.99 -18.42
N SER A 128 -46.01 -11.05 -17.75
CA SER A 128 -47.34 -11.27 -17.17
C SER A 128 -48.45 -11.28 -18.24
N GLY A 129 -48.79 -12.46 -18.77
CA GLY A 129 -49.89 -12.57 -19.75
C GLY A 129 -50.07 -13.89 -20.53
N ASP A 130 -49.06 -14.77 -20.59
CA ASP A 130 -49.15 -16.11 -21.23
C ASP A 130 -48.87 -17.20 -20.18
N GLU A 131 -49.64 -18.28 -20.18
CA GLU A 131 -49.48 -19.44 -19.26
C GLU A 131 -48.07 -20.07 -19.38
N ARG A 132 -47.47 -20.03 -20.58
CA ARG A 132 -46.08 -20.46 -20.82
C ARG A 132 -45.06 -19.53 -20.16
N ASN A 133 -45.35 -18.23 -20.13
CA ASN A 133 -44.50 -17.24 -19.47
C ASN A 133 -44.52 -17.41 -17.94
N GLY A 134 -45.66 -17.81 -17.37
CA GLY A 134 -45.77 -18.09 -15.93
C GLY A 134 -44.80 -19.19 -15.46
N ARG A 135 -44.59 -20.25 -16.26
CA ARG A 135 -43.62 -21.31 -15.93
C ARG A 135 -42.16 -20.81 -15.96
N PHE A 136 -41.81 -19.98 -16.93
CA PHE A 136 -40.48 -19.37 -16.99
C PHE A 136 -40.24 -18.43 -15.79
N VAL A 137 -41.23 -17.61 -15.44
CA VAL A 137 -41.16 -16.73 -14.26
C VAL A 137 -40.92 -17.54 -12.98
N ALA A 138 -41.69 -18.61 -12.77
CA ALA A 138 -41.51 -19.48 -11.61
C ALA A 138 -40.13 -20.17 -11.59
N PHE A 139 -39.62 -20.57 -12.76
CA PHE A 139 -38.29 -21.18 -12.89
C PHE A 139 -37.16 -20.18 -12.63
N MET A 140 -37.32 -18.92 -13.03
CA MET A 140 -36.32 -17.87 -12.86
C MET A 140 -36.32 -17.23 -11.47
N ALA A 141 -37.42 -17.30 -10.72
CA ALA A 141 -37.53 -16.66 -9.41
C ALA A 141 -36.44 -17.09 -8.40
N PRO A 142 -36.08 -18.39 -8.24
CA PRO A 142 -35.00 -18.80 -7.36
C PRO A 142 -33.64 -18.26 -7.79
N PHE A 143 -33.37 -18.24 -9.10
CA PHE A 143 -32.14 -17.66 -9.65
C PHE A 143 -32.04 -16.16 -9.34
N VAL A 144 -33.11 -15.40 -9.57
CA VAL A 144 -33.13 -13.96 -9.30
C VAL A 144 -32.89 -13.68 -7.83
N SER A 145 -33.62 -14.37 -6.94
CA SER A 145 -33.45 -14.22 -5.49
C SER A 145 -32.02 -14.51 -5.03
N HIS A 146 -31.42 -15.59 -5.54
CA HIS A 146 -30.05 -15.96 -5.18
C HIS A 146 -29.02 -14.98 -5.72
N ALA A 147 -29.15 -14.56 -6.99
CA ALA A 147 -28.25 -13.59 -7.59
C ALA A 147 -28.33 -12.22 -6.90
N GLU A 148 -29.52 -11.76 -6.50
CA GLU A 148 -29.68 -10.53 -5.72
C GLU A 148 -28.98 -10.61 -4.36
N GLU A 149 -29.01 -11.76 -3.70
CA GLU A 149 -28.30 -11.97 -2.44
C GLU A 149 -26.78 -11.90 -2.62
N VAL A 150 -26.25 -12.65 -3.58
CA VAL A 150 -24.80 -12.66 -3.88
C VAL A 150 -24.31 -11.27 -4.30
N ILE A 151 -25.06 -10.56 -5.15
CA ILE A 151 -24.69 -9.21 -5.59
C ILE A 151 -24.73 -8.23 -4.42
N ARG A 152 -25.74 -8.32 -3.53
CA ARG A 152 -25.80 -7.48 -2.33
C ARG A 152 -24.60 -7.69 -1.41
N GLU A 153 -24.20 -8.95 -1.19
CA GLU A 153 -23.00 -9.27 -0.42
C GLU A 153 -21.73 -8.70 -1.07
N LEU A 154 -21.65 -8.73 -2.40
CA LEU A 154 -20.54 -8.18 -3.17
C LEU A 154 -20.47 -6.65 -3.05
N GLU A 155 -21.58 -5.96 -3.22
CA GLU A 155 -21.70 -4.50 -3.04
C GLU A 155 -21.35 -4.08 -1.60
N ASP A 156 -21.83 -4.82 -0.61
CA ASP A 156 -21.45 -4.61 0.80
C ASP A 156 -19.96 -4.83 1.02
N GLY A 157 -19.38 -5.84 0.38
CA GLY A 157 -17.95 -6.14 0.39
C GLY A 157 -17.13 -5.00 -0.19
N GLU A 158 -17.52 -4.51 -1.36
CA GLU A 158 -16.92 -3.35 -2.04
C GLU A 158 -16.96 -2.11 -1.14
N ARG A 159 -18.13 -1.74 -0.62
CA ARG A 159 -18.30 -0.59 0.29
C ARG A 159 -17.37 -0.67 1.50
N ARG A 160 -17.27 -1.84 2.14
CA ARG A 160 -16.38 -2.05 3.28
C ARG A 160 -14.90 -1.91 2.90
N VAL A 161 -14.49 -2.45 1.77
CA VAL A 161 -13.09 -2.36 1.31
C VAL A 161 -12.74 -0.91 0.98
N LEU A 162 -13.61 -0.19 0.26
CA LEU A 162 -13.42 1.23 -0.05
C LEU A 162 -13.38 2.09 1.21
N GLY A 163 -14.21 1.78 2.21
CA GLY A 163 -14.14 2.42 3.54
C GLY A 163 -12.76 2.27 4.18
N HIS A 164 -12.22 1.04 4.24
CA HIS A 164 -10.89 0.81 4.78
C HIS A 164 -9.77 1.50 4.00
N VAL A 165 -9.91 1.61 2.67
CA VAL A 165 -8.95 2.34 1.82
C VAL A 165 -8.99 3.82 2.14
N ARG A 166 -10.18 4.42 2.28
CA ARG A 166 -10.33 5.81 2.69
C ARG A 166 -9.72 6.05 4.07
N ASP A 167 -10.09 5.25 5.07
CA ASP A 167 -9.63 5.43 6.46
C ASP A 167 -8.09 5.39 6.56
N ILE A 168 -7.43 4.52 5.79
CA ILE A 168 -5.97 4.44 5.80
C ILE A 168 -5.30 5.57 5.01
N THR A 169 -5.92 6.02 3.93
CA THR A 169 -5.46 7.21 3.21
C THR A 169 -5.55 8.43 4.12
N GLU A 170 -6.65 8.64 4.83
CA GLU A 170 -6.80 9.72 5.80
C GLU A 170 -5.74 9.64 6.92
N TYR A 171 -5.46 8.44 7.43
CA TYR A 171 -4.45 8.25 8.47
C TYR A 171 -3.04 8.69 8.05
N TYR A 172 -2.61 8.38 6.82
CA TYR A 172 -1.26 8.68 6.34
C TYR A 172 -1.12 9.98 5.55
N HIS A 173 -2.20 10.46 4.94
CA HIS A 173 -2.21 11.63 4.06
C HIS A 173 -2.88 12.86 4.67
N GLY A 174 -3.66 12.68 5.76
CA GLY A 174 -4.50 13.72 6.34
C GLY A 174 -5.81 13.88 5.59
N ASP A 175 -6.48 15.03 5.76
CA ASP A 175 -7.72 15.33 5.03
C ASP A 175 -7.44 15.41 3.52
N VAL A 176 -7.76 14.31 2.85
CA VAL A 176 -7.80 14.21 1.41
C VAL A 176 -9.17 14.66 0.99
N GLY A 177 -9.26 15.96 0.65
CA GLY A 177 -10.48 16.53 0.08
C GLY A 177 -11.03 15.65 -1.05
N LYS A 178 -12.32 15.83 -1.36
CA LYS A 178 -13.12 14.97 -2.26
C LYS A 178 -12.53 14.71 -3.67
N ASP A 179 -11.44 15.39 -4.05
CA ASP A 179 -10.78 15.36 -5.35
C ASP A 179 -9.49 14.50 -5.40
N GLU A 180 -9.17 13.68 -4.39
CA GLU A 180 -8.05 12.76 -4.54
C GLU A 180 -8.38 11.65 -5.57
N ALA A 181 -7.95 11.90 -6.81
CA ALA A 181 -8.29 11.16 -8.02
C ALA A 181 -7.83 9.68 -8.07
N SER A 182 -7.31 9.11 -6.98
CA SER A 182 -6.90 7.71 -6.96
C SER A 182 -6.97 7.12 -5.55
N PRO A 183 -8.03 6.37 -5.21
CA PRO A 183 -8.18 5.74 -3.90
C PRO A 183 -7.00 4.82 -3.53
N LEU A 184 -6.31 4.24 -4.53
CA LEU A 184 -5.18 3.33 -4.31
C LEU A 184 -3.81 4.02 -4.27
N ARG A 185 -3.75 5.35 -4.36
CA ARG A 185 -2.51 6.13 -4.40
C ARG A 185 -1.56 5.79 -3.26
N ILE A 186 -2.09 5.60 -2.05
CA ILE A 186 -1.28 5.20 -0.89
C ILE A 186 -0.51 3.89 -1.14
N PHE A 187 -1.16 2.87 -1.72
CA PHE A 187 -0.50 1.60 -2.00
C PHE A 187 0.54 1.74 -3.11
N VAL A 188 0.28 2.59 -4.12
CA VAL A 188 1.22 2.89 -5.20
C VAL A 188 2.49 3.54 -4.65
N ILE A 189 2.34 4.58 -3.82
CA ILE A 189 3.47 5.26 -3.16
C ILE A 189 4.31 4.26 -2.38
N VAL A 190 3.67 3.43 -1.55
CA VAL A 190 4.41 2.47 -0.71
C VAL A 190 5.07 1.38 -1.57
N ARG A 191 4.40 0.84 -2.59
CA ARG A 191 4.98 -0.14 -3.53
C ARG A 191 6.26 0.41 -4.16
N ASP A 192 6.19 1.61 -4.73
CA ASP A 192 7.30 2.21 -5.45
C ASP A 192 8.46 2.53 -4.50
N PHE A 193 8.13 3.04 -3.31
CA PHE A 193 9.10 3.25 -2.27
C PHE A 193 9.81 1.96 -1.84
N LEU A 194 9.08 0.86 -1.65
CA LEU A 194 9.69 -0.44 -1.33
C LEU A 194 10.67 -0.89 -2.42
N GLY A 195 10.33 -0.68 -3.69
CA GLY A 195 11.23 -0.96 -4.81
C GLY A 195 12.51 -0.12 -4.79
N MET A 196 12.43 1.14 -4.37
CA MET A 196 13.63 1.98 -4.16
C MET A 196 14.45 1.51 -2.96
N LEU A 197 13.79 1.20 -1.85
CA LEU A 197 14.41 0.74 -0.61
C LEU A 197 15.19 -0.56 -0.84
N GLU A 198 14.60 -1.54 -1.53
CA GLU A 198 15.27 -2.80 -1.87
C GLU A 198 16.54 -2.59 -2.71
N ARG A 199 16.53 -1.64 -3.64
CA ARG A 199 17.72 -1.28 -4.44
C ARG A 199 18.82 -0.68 -3.56
N VAL A 200 18.48 0.31 -2.74
CA VAL A 200 19.44 0.94 -1.81
C VAL A 200 19.99 -0.07 -0.80
N CYS A 201 19.16 -0.97 -0.27
CA CYS A 201 19.60 -2.05 0.61
C CYS A 201 20.66 -2.94 -0.07
N LYS A 202 20.49 -3.28 -1.36
CA LYS A 202 21.49 -4.04 -2.14
C LYS A 202 22.80 -3.26 -2.30
N GLU A 203 22.73 -1.97 -2.59
CA GLU A 203 23.90 -1.09 -2.76
C GLU A 203 24.71 -0.97 -1.46
N VAL A 204 24.04 -0.72 -0.32
CA VAL A 204 24.68 -0.63 1.00
C VAL A 204 25.36 -1.95 1.41
N ARG A 205 24.78 -3.10 1.05
CA ARG A 205 25.43 -4.41 1.28
C ARG A 205 26.66 -4.61 0.39
N GLY A 206 26.59 -4.25 -0.88
CA GLY A 206 27.71 -4.31 -1.81
C GLY A 206 28.94 -3.55 -1.29
N VAL A 207 28.72 -2.35 -0.76
CA VAL A 207 29.78 -1.52 -0.15
C VAL A 207 30.36 -2.15 1.12
N LYS A 208 29.52 -2.70 2.02
CA LYS A 208 29.99 -3.39 3.24
C LYS A 208 30.85 -4.62 2.91
N ASN A 209 30.44 -5.40 1.91
CA ASN A 209 31.20 -6.58 1.50
C ASN A 209 32.53 -6.20 0.85
N PHE A 210 32.59 -5.07 0.13
CA PHE A 210 33.83 -4.54 -0.44
C PHE A 210 34.83 -4.11 0.65
N HIS A 211 34.37 -3.44 1.70
CA HIS A 211 35.23 -3.07 2.84
C HIS A 211 35.62 -4.27 3.73
N ALA A 212 34.79 -5.31 3.81
CA ALA A 212 35.14 -6.55 4.51
C ALA A 212 36.21 -7.38 3.78
N TRP A 213 36.27 -7.29 2.44
CA TRP A 213 37.30 -7.95 1.62
C TRP A 213 38.61 -7.17 1.51
N ASN A 214 38.58 -5.85 1.74
CA ASN A 214 39.77 -5.00 1.81
C ASN A 214 39.95 -4.44 3.24
N PRO A 215 40.39 -5.26 4.21
CA PRO A 215 40.95 -4.71 5.43
C PRO A 215 42.18 -3.88 5.02
N VAL A 216 42.15 -2.58 5.34
CA VAL A 216 43.30 -1.68 5.13
C VAL A 216 44.52 -2.35 5.78
N PRO A 217 45.66 -2.51 5.10
CA PRO A 217 46.86 -2.99 5.76
C PRO A 217 47.18 -1.99 6.87
N ASN A 218 47.28 -2.45 8.11
CA ASN A 218 47.85 -1.66 9.20
C ASN A 218 49.26 -1.28 8.79
N ASN A 219 49.43 -0.07 8.27
CA ASN A 219 50.74 0.55 8.15
C ASN A 219 50.96 1.39 9.41
N VAL A 220 51.71 0.75 10.32
CA VAL A 220 52.54 1.27 11.43
C VAL A 220 51.83 2.14 12.48
#